data_AF-A0A855X989-F1
#
_entry.id   AF-A0A855X989-F1
#
_cell.length_a   1.000
_cell.length_b   1.000
_cell.length_c   1.000
_cell.angle_alpha   90.00
_cell.angle_beta   90.00
_cell.angle_gamma   90.00
#
_symmetry.space_group_name_H-M   'P 1'
#
loop_
_entity.id
_entity.type
_entity.pdbx_description
1 polymer ?
#
loop_
_entity_poly.entity_id
_entity_poly.type
_entity_poly.pdbx_seq_one_letter_code
_entity_poly.pdbx_strand_id
1 'polypeptide(L)' 'IVRRKVDILLSAFASQAGKHWFDRETFEAMMRLRGLESASRYAEAFYGRKLTLELK' A
#
# COMPACT_ATOMS: atom_id res chain seq x y z
N ILE A 1 7.87 -6.43 3.84
CA ILE A 1 7.62 -5.21 3.03
C ILE A 1 6.51 -4.36 3.64
N VAL A 2 5.31 -4.89 3.84
CA VAL A 2 4.13 -4.19 4.41
C VAL A 2 4.45 -3.35 5.67
N ARG A 3 4.96 -3.97 6.74
CA ARG A 3 5.29 -3.25 7.99
C ARG A 3 6.27 -2.10 7.77
N ARG A 4 7.40 -2.39 7.10
CA ARG A 4 8.43 -1.39 6.75
C ARG A 4 7.85 -0.21 5.97
N LYS A 5 6.95 -0.46 5.01
CA LYS A 5 6.29 0.61 4.24
C LYS A 5 5.46 1.51 5.17
N VAL A 6 4.64 0.93 6.03
CA VAL A 6 3.80 1.68 6.96
C VAL A 6 4.64 2.46 7.97
N ASP A 7 5.72 1.86 8.49
CA ASP A 7 6.63 2.53 9.43
C ASP A 7 7.27 3.77 8.79
N ILE A 8 7.67 3.68 7.52
CA ILE A 8 8.19 4.82 6.74
C ILE A 8 7.11 5.89 6.59
N LEU A 9 5.87 5.53 6.24
CA LEU A 9 4.79 6.51 6.09
C LEU A 9 4.54 7.27 7.40
N LEU A 10 4.39 6.55 8.51
CA LEU A 10 4.07 7.17 9.80
C LEU A 10 5.22 8.03 10.35
N SER A 11 6.48 7.66 10.09
CA SER A 11 7.65 8.42 10.56
C SER A 11 8.02 9.61 9.67
N ALA A 12 7.86 9.50 8.35
CA ALA A 12 8.33 10.52 7.42
C ALA A 12 7.34 11.68 7.22
N PHE A 13 6.04 11.47 7.45
CA PHE A 13 4.99 12.45 7.13
C PHE A 13 4.30 12.99 8.39
N ALA A 14 5.07 13.59 9.30
CA ALA A 14 4.56 14.12 10.57
C ALA A 14 3.40 15.13 10.40
N SER A 15 3.40 15.94 9.33
CA SER A 15 2.30 16.88 9.04
C SER A 15 0.96 16.20 8.72
N GLN A 16 0.97 14.90 8.43
CA GLN A 16 -0.24 14.12 8.14
C GLN A 16 -0.80 13.42 9.39
N ALA A 17 -0.04 13.32 10.49
CA ALA A 17 -0.39 12.51 11.67
C ALA A 17 -1.71 12.88 12.35
N GLY A 18 -2.21 14.12 12.17
CA GLY A 18 -3.49 14.56 12.72
C GLY A 18 -4.72 14.18 11.88
N LYS A 19 -4.54 13.57 10.70
CA LYS A 19 -5.65 13.18 9.83
C LYS A 19 -6.18 11.82 10.27
N HIS A 20 -7.49 11.70 10.45
CA HIS A 20 -8.16 10.47 10.90
C HIS A 20 -7.91 9.23 10.02
N TRP A 21 -7.47 9.41 8.77
CA TRP A 21 -7.14 8.31 7.85
C TRP A 21 -5.65 7.98 7.80
N PHE A 22 -4.78 8.80 8.42
CA PHE A 22 -3.33 8.63 8.37
C PHE A 22 -2.84 7.72 9.49
N ASP A 23 -3.34 6.49 9.52
CA ASP A 23 -3.01 5.50 10.53
C ASP A 23 -2.56 4.17 9.91
N ARG A 24 -2.00 3.33 10.78
CA ARG A 24 -1.52 1.99 10.40
C ARG A 24 -2.64 1.13 9.82
N GLU A 25 -3.80 1.14 10.47
CA GLU A 25 -4.91 0.24 10.13
C GLU A 25 -5.43 0.54 8.73
N THR A 26 -5.56 1.80 8.36
CA THR A 26 -5.99 2.25 7.03
C THR A 26 -5.04 1.75 5.94
N PHE A 27 -3.72 1.91 6.13
CA PHE A 27 -2.74 1.44 5.15
C PHE A 27 -2.71 -0.09 5.04
N GLU A 28 -2.77 -0.80 6.17
CA GLU A 28 -2.76 -2.26 6.21
C GLU A 28 -4.07 -2.87 5.67
N ALA A 29 -5.22 -2.26 5.94
CA ALA A 29 -6.52 -2.69 5.43
C ALA A 29 -6.60 -2.64 3.90
N MET A 30 -6.14 -1.55 3.29
CA MET A 30 -6.09 -1.44 1.83
C MET A 30 -5.23 -2.53 1.18
N MET A 31 -4.06 -2.80 1.76
CA MET A 31 -3.20 -3.89 1.27
C MET A 31 -3.82 -5.27 1.52
N ARG A 32 -4.55 -5.44 2.63
CA ARG A 32 -5.23 -6.70 2.96
C ARG A 32 -6.36 -7.02 1.99
N LEU A 33 -7.15 -6.02 1.61
CA LEU A 33 -8.23 -6.17 0.62
C LEU A 33 -7.66 -6.52 -0.76
N ARG A 34 -6.64 -5.81 -1.21
CA ARG A 34 -5.95 -6.13 -2.47
C ARG A 34 -5.30 -7.50 -2.46
N GLY A 35 -4.73 -7.90 -1.31
CA GLY A 35 -4.18 -9.24 -1.13
C GLY A 35 -5.24 -10.31 -1.34
N LEU A 36 -6.43 -10.11 -0.76
CA LEU A 36 -7.57 -11.02 -0.95
C LEU A 36 -7.89 -11.21 -2.44
N GLU A 37 -7.98 -10.11 -3.20
CA GLU A 37 -8.28 -10.14 -4.64
C GLU A 37 -7.20 -10.84 -5.48
N SER A 38 -5.95 -10.85 -5.00
CA SER A 38 -4.81 -11.42 -5.70
C SER A 38 -4.37 -12.79 -5.16
N ALA A 39 -5.16 -13.45 -4.32
CA ALA A 39 -4.81 -14.69 -3.62
C ALA A 39 -3.47 -14.62 -2.83
N SER A 40 -3.19 -13.46 -2.22
CA SER A 40 -2.04 -13.23 -1.35
C SER A 40 -2.47 -12.66 0.00
N ARG A 41 -1.58 -12.62 1.00
CA ARG A 41 -1.93 -12.03 2.31
C ARG A 41 -2.07 -10.51 2.24
N TYR A 42 -1.19 -9.87 1.47
CA TYR A 42 -1.15 -8.42 1.26
C TYR A 42 -0.67 -8.16 -0.17
N ALA A 43 -1.29 -7.21 -0.86
CA ALA A 43 -0.87 -6.77 -2.18
C ALA A 43 -0.96 -5.25 -2.34
N GLU A 44 -0.25 -4.75 -3.34
CA GLU A 44 -0.39 -3.37 -3.82
C GLU A 44 -0.97 -3.39 -5.23
N ALA A 45 -1.88 -2.45 -5.51
CA ALA A 45 -2.47 -2.30 -6.82
C ALA A 45 -1.80 -1.13 -7.54
N PHE A 46 -1.56 -1.31 -8.84
CA PHE A 46 -0.94 -0.33 -9.72
C PHE A 46 -1.82 -0.14 -10.95
N TYR A 47 -1.86 1.08 -11.48
CA TYR A 47 -2.52 1.41 -12.73
C TYR A 47 -1.49 1.83 -13.77
N GLY A 48 -1.55 1.24 -14.98
CA GLY A 48 -0.69 1.59 -16.09
C GLY A 48 -1.47 1.65 -17.40
N ARG A 49 -1.59 2.85 -18.00
CA ARG A 49 -2.43 3.08 -19.20
C ARG A 49 -1.85 2.47 -20.49
N LYS A 50 -0.53 2.49 -20.66
CA LYS A 50 0.18 2.05 -21.88
C LYS A 50 1.46 1.30 -21.50
N LEU A 51 1.31 0.15 -20.85
CA LEU A 51 2.44 -0.68 -20.46
C LEU A 51 2.89 -1.53 -21.65
N THR A 52 4.17 -1.44 -22.01
CA THR A 52 4.85 -2.40 -22.88
C THR A 52 5.62 -3.36 -21.99
N LEU A 53 5.32 -4.65 -22.09
CA LEU A 53 6.01 -5.71 -21.37
C LEU A 53 6.83 -6.50 -22.38
N GLU A 54 8.14 -6.55 -22.19
CA GLU A 54 8.98 -7.51 -22.91
C GLU A 54 8.93 -8.84 -22.16
N LEU A 55 8.39 -9.86 -22.82
CA LEU A 55 8.44 -11.22 -22.34
C LEU A 55 9.68 -11.87 -22.95
N LYS A 56 10.60 -12.35 -22.10
CA LYS A 56 11.69 -13.23 -22.50
C LYS A 56 11.20 -14.66 -22.60
#